data_AF-A0A7G3G9Z7-F1
#
_entry.id   AF-A0A7G3G9Z7-F1
#
_cell.length_a   1.000
_cell.length_b   1.000
_cell.length_c   1.000
_cell.angle_alpha   90.00
_cell.angle_beta   90.00
_cell.angle_gamma   90.00
#
_symmetry.space_group_name_H-M   'P 1'
#
loop_
_entity.id
_entity.type
_entity.pdbx_description
1 polymer ?
#
loop_
_entity_poly.entity_id
_entity_poly.type
_entity_poly.pdbx_seq_one_letter_code
_entity_poly.pdbx_strand_id
1 'polypeptide(L)' 'MPAAKNETWSMDFMYDQLADGCSIHLFNVLDDFNREGLGIEVDFSLPAERGIRRLNQIIK' A
#
# COMPACT_ATOMS: atom_id res chain seq x y z
N MET A 1 -1.73 -18.22 10.14
CA MET A 1 -0.70 -17.16 10.15
C MET A 1 0.41 -17.61 9.22
N PRO A 2 1.01 -16.71 8.43
CA PRO A 2 2.08 -17.06 7.50
C PRO A 2 3.27 -17.67 8.27
N ALA A 3 3.95 -18.64 7.65
CA ALA A 3 5.09 -19.35 8.23
C ALA A 3 6.43 -18.74 7.79
N ALA A 4 6.43 -17.99 6.68
CA ALA A 4 7.60 -17.31 6.15
C ALA A 4 7.24 -15.97 5.49
N LYS A 5 8.28 -15.16 5.23
CA LYS A 5 8.17 -13.91 4.46
C LYS A 5 7.65 -14.18 3.04
N ASN A 6 6.92 -13.22 2.48
CA ASN A 6 6.36 -13.21 1.12
C ASN A 6 5.33 -14.32 0.83
N GLU A 7 4.76 -14.97 1.83
CA GLU A 7 3.67 -15.93 1.65
C GLU A 7 2.29 -15.27 1.56
N THR A 8 2.08 -14.20 2.32
CA THR A 8 0.81 -13.47 2.35
C THR A 8 1.08 -12.00 2.66
N TRP A 9 0.36 -11.14 1.95
CA TRP A 9 0.45 -9.70 2.11
C TRP A 9 -0.93 -9.13 2.44
N SER A 10 -0.95 -8.18 3.37
CA SER A 10 -2.11 -7.33 3.62
C SER A 10 -1.97 -6.02 2.85
N MET A 11 -3.09 -5.53 2.33
CA MET A 11 -3.16 -4.28 1.59
C MET A 11 -4.37 -3.48 2.07
N ASP A 12 -4.21 -2.17 2.19
CA ASP A 12 -5.28 -1.26 2.55
C ASP A 12 -5.24 0.04 1.75
N PHE A 13 -6.42 0.64 1.58
CA PHE A 13 -6.59 1.98 1.05
C PHE A 13 -7.04 2.90 2.19
N MET A 14 -6.29 3.95 2.42
CA MET A 14 -6.59 4.96 3.43
C MET A 14 -6.83 6.32 2.77
N TYR A 15 -7.69 7.12 3.39
CA TYR A 15 -7.93 8.51 3.03
C TYR A 15 -7.62 9.37 4.24
N ASP A 16 -6.82 10.41 4.05
CA ASP A 16 -6.42 11.34 5.11
C ASP A 16 -6.48 12.79 4.61
N GLN A 17 -6.53 13.74 5.54
CA GLN A 17 -6.58 15.16 5.23
C GLN A 17 -5.38 15.88 5.85
N LEU A 18 -4.63 16.58 5.01
CA LEU A 18 -3.52 17.43 5.43
C LEU A 18 -4.04 18.66 6.19
N ALA A 19 -3.15 19.32 6.92
CA ALA A 19 -3.50 20.49 7.73
C ALA A 19 -4.09 21.67 6.94
N ASP A 20 -3.82 21.73 5.63
CA ASP A 20 -4.37 22.72 4.70
C ASP A 20 -5.75 22.33 4.13
N GLY A 21 -6.31 21.20 4.57
CA GLY A 21 -7.58 20.66 4.08
C GLY A 21 -7.45 19.81 2.82
N CYS A 22 -6.24 19.67 2.25
CA CYS A 22 -6.04 18.87 1.05
C CYS A 22 -6.13 17.38 1.37
N SER A 23 -6.90 16.66 0.57
CA SER A 23 -7.17 15.24 0.77
C SER A 23 -6.15 14.37 0.07
N ILE A 24 -5.60 13.37 0.76
CA ILE A 24 -4.68 12.39 0.20
C ILE A 24 -5.26 10.99 0.32
N HIS A 25 -4.94 10.16 -0.66
CA HIS A 25 -5.20 8.74 -0.65
C HIS A 25 -3.88 7.99 -0.51
N LEU A 26 -3.87 6.94 0.30
CA LEU A 26 -2.72 6.08 0.52
C LEU A 26 -3.08 4.65 0.12
N PHE A 27 -2.14 3.96 -0.52
CA PHE A 27 -2.19 2.53 -0.77
C PHE A 27 -1.00 1.87 -0.10
N ASN A 28 -1.28 1.09 0.94
CA ASN A 28 -0.28 0.44 1.76
C ASN A 28 -0.22 -1.06 1.42
N VAL A 29 0.99 -1.62 1.38
CA VAL A 29 1.25 -3.05 1.19
C VAL A 29 2.23 -3.52 2.26
N LEU A 30 1.83 -4.52 3.03
CA LEU A 30 2.55 -5.05 4.18
C LEU A 30 2.73 -6.56 4.06
N ASP A 31 3.88 -7.06 4.50
CA ASP A 31 4.11 -8.49 4.68
C ASP A 31 3.49 -8.97 6.01
N ASP A 32 2.69 -10.03 5.96
CA ASP A 32 1.95 -10.48 7.15
C ASP A 32 2.83 -11.23 8.16
N PHE A 33 3.97 -11.76 7.76
CA PHE A 33 4.87 -12.53 8.63
C PHE A 33 5.69 -11.61 9.53
N ASN A 34 6.37 -10.62 8.94
CA ASN A 34 7.27 -9.71 9.69
C ASN A 34 6.74 -8.29 9.86
N ARG A 35 5.54 -7.99 9.35
CA ARG A 35 4.91 -6.65 9.37
C ARG A 35 5.75 -5.58 8.66
N GLU A 36 6.55 -5.97 7.67
CA GLU A 36 7.37 -5.06 6.88
C GLU A 36 6.51 -4.33 5.83
N GLY A 37 6.69 -3.01 5.71
CA GLY A 37 6.05 -2.20 4.67
C GLY A 37 6.75 -2.42 3.33
N LEU A 38 6.16 -3.25 2.47
CA LEU A 38 6.68 -3.56 1.13
C LEU A 38 6.51 -2.38 0.17
N GLY A 39 5.50 -1.54 0.40
CA GLY A 39 5.34 -0.29 -0.33
C GLY A 39 4.20 0.56 0.18
N ILE A 40 4.36 1.87 0.04
CA ILE A 40 3.34 2.87 0.29
C ILE A 40 3.30 3.78 -0.93
N GLU A 41 2.12 3.96 -1.53
CA GLU A 41 1.87 4.97 -2.57
C GLU A 41 0.97 6.04 -1.97
N VAL A 42 1.29 7.32 -2.19
CA VAL A 42 0.50 8.46 -1.70
C VAL A 42 0.22 9.39 -2.87
N ASP A 43 -1.05 9.77 -3.04
CA ASP A 43 -1.46 10.67 -4.13
C ASP A 43 -2.78 11.39 -3.79
N PHE A 44 -3.10 12.47 -4.51
CA PHE A 44 -4.40 13.14 -4.40
C PHE A 44 -5.54 12.33 -5.04
N SER A 45 -5.20 11.35 -5.89
CA SER A 45 -6.13 10.36 -6.43
C SER A 45 -5.41 9.04 -6.70
N LEU A 46 -6.02 7.91 -6.33
CA LEU A 46 -5.45 6.58 -6.55
C LEU A 46 -6.34 5.76 -7.50
N PRO A 47 -6.23 5.96 -8.83
CA PRO A 47 -6.87 5.08 -9.78
C PRO A 47 -6.28 3.66 -9.67
N ALA A 48 -7.08 2.64 -9.98
CA ALA A 48 -6.67 1.23 -9.86
C ALA A 48 -5.36 0.92 -10.61
N GLU A 49 -5.12 1.58 -11.75
CA GLU A 49 -3.87 1.45 -12.52
C GLU A 49 -2.62 1.83 -11.70
N ARG A 50 -2.70 2.87 -10.85
CA ARG A 50 -1.59 3.27 -9.97
C ARG A 50 -1.29 2.17 -8.95
N GLY A 51 -2.32 1.59 -8.35
CA GLY A 51 -2.19 0.45 -7.42
C GLY A 51 -1.57 -0.78 -8.09
N ILE A 52 -2.07 -1.17 -9.27
CA ILE A 52 -1.53 -2.29 -10.06
C ILE A 52 -0.06 -2.06 -10.40
N ARG A 53 0.29 -0.85 -10.85
CA ARG A 53 1.68 -0.51 -11.16
C ARG A 53 2.58 -0.64 -9.93
N ARG A 54 2.11 -0.22 -8.76
CA ARG A 54 2.88 -0.36 -7.51
C ARG A 54 3.07 -1.82 -7.15
N LEU A 55 2.03 -2.64 -7.25
CA LEU A 55 2.13 -4.09 -7.02
C LEU A 55 3.12 -4.75 -7.97
N ASN A 56 3.10 -4.41 -9.25
CA ASN A 56 4.05 -4.92 -10.25
C ASN A 56 5.51 -4.55 -9.97
N GLN A 57 5.77 -3.49 -9.20
CA GLN A 57 7.14 -3.13 -8.78
C GLN A 57 7.61 -3.93 -7.56
N ILE A 58 6.68 -4.42 -6.74
CA ILE A 58 6.96 -5.19 -5.52
C ILE A 58 7.10 -6.68 -5.85
N ILE A 59 6.22 -7.18 -6.72
CA ILE A 59 6.25 -8.56 -7.23
C ILE A 59 7.42 -8.67 -8.21
N LYS A 60 8.36 -9.59 -7.94
CA LYS A 60 9.46 -9.97 -8.83
C LYS A 60 9.26 -11.36 -9.38
#